data_AF-A0A3Q4I5P8-F1
#
_entry.id   AF-A0A3Q4I5P8-F1
#
_cell.length_a   1.000
_cell.length_b   1.000
_cell.length_c   1.000
_cell.angle_alpha   90.00
_cell.angle_beta   90.00
_cell.angle_gamma   90.00
#
_symmetry.space_group_name_H-M   'P 1'
#
loop_
_entity.id
_entity.type
_entity.pdbx_description
1 polymer ?
#
loop_
_entity_poly.entity_id
_entity_poly.type
_entity_poly.pdbx_seq_one_letter_code
_entity_poly.pdbx_strand_id
1 'polypeptide(L)'
;MVRSTTTGRESYIPIEYTARVTDRWLFKGISRYKAVELLMLPNNQNGAFLIRESETSRDSYSLSILRRTSSSHQDCVKHYRISTLPNGWVYISPSLTFSSLHCMVEHYSETADGLCCRLAMPCFIQGLDNAEEARPIPITTRRPTIKWKEISRSVILKRKRTVSDHSLVSEGLREAIYSYLQMTEAGENSCWDT
;
A
#
# COMPACT_ATOMS: atom_id res chain seq x y z
N MET A 1 14.61 11.15 -3.93
CA MET A 1 14.33 12.08 -2.81
C MET A 1 13.17 11.53 -2.00
N VAL A 2 13.20 11.71 -0.69
CA VAL A 2 12.11 11.32 0.22
C VAL A 2 11.65 12.54 1.00
N ARG A 3 10.35 12.62 1.29
CA ARG A 3 9.74 13.72 2.03
C ARG A 3 9.43 13.29 3.45
N SER A 4 9.97 14.00 4.44
CA SER A 4 9.68 13.76 5.85
C SER A 4 8.20 14.07 6.15
N THR A 5 7.50 13.16 6.80
CA THR A 5 6.11 13.36 7.26
C THR A 5 6.03 14.37 8.41
N THR A 6 7.05 14.44 9.26
CA THR A 6 7.10 15.36 10.42
C THR A 6 7.45 16.79 10.01
N THR A 7 8.44 16.96 9.12
CA THR A 7 8.99 18.28 8.79
C THR A 7 8.57 18.81 7.42
N GLY A 8 7.96 17.97 6.57
CA GLY A 8 7.60 18.30 5.18
C GLY A 8 8.80 18.50 4.25
N ARG A 9 10.04 18.45 4.75
CA ARG A 9 11.25 18.68 3.97
C ARG A 9 11.60 17.47 3.11
N GLU A 10 12.07 17.75 1.91
CA GLU A 10 12.62 16.74 1.01
C GLU A 10 14.11 16.60 1.25
N SER A 11 14.59 15.36 1.31
CA SER A 11 15.99 15.06 1.55
C SER A 11 16.41 13.81 0.77
N TYR A 12 17.71 13.68 0.55
CA TYR A 12 18.29 12.44 0.06
C TYR A 12 18.61 11.56 1.27
N ILE A 13 18.10 10.32 1.27
CA ILE A 13 18.44 9.31 2.27
C ILE A 13 19.13 8.18 1.51
N PRO A 14 20.36 7.80 1.89
CA PRO A 14 21.04 6.66 1.28
C PRO A 14 20.24 5.37 1.48
N ILE A 15 20.28 4.47 0.48
CA ILE A 15 19.44 3.26 0.46
C ILE A 15 19.73 2.34 1.65
N GLU A 16 20.96 2.37 2.17
CA GLU A 16 21.44 1.60 3.31
C GLU A 16 20.67 1.92 4.61
N TYR A 17 20.07 3.11 4.70
CA TYR A 17 19.27 3.56 5.84
C TYR A 17 17.77 3.42 5.60
N THR A 18 17.36 2.76 4.51
CA THR A 18 15.95 2.59 4.17
C THR A 18 15.51 1.15 4.31
N ALA A 19 14.32 0.96 4.85
CA ALA A 19 13.64 -0.33 4.87
C ALA A 19 12.29 -0.19 4.16
N ARG A 20 11.93 -1.21 3.38
CA ARG A 20 10.59 -1.27 2.77
C ARG A 20 9.68 -2.05 3.70
N VAL A 21 8.54 -1.47 4.04
CA VAL A 21 7.50 -2.16 4.81
C VAL A 21 6.30 -2.41 3.92
N THR A 22 5.83 -3.66 3.89
CA THR A 22 4.60 -4.10 3.20
C THR A 22 3.68 -4.72 4.24
N ASP A 23 2.36 -4.59 4.06
CA ASP A 23 1.33 -5.18 4.95
C ASP A 23 1.46 -4.80 6.44
N ARG A 24 2.21 -3.74 6.77
CA ARG A 24 2.60 -3.29 8.12
C ARG A 24 3.53 -4.21 8.91
N TRP A 25 3.56 -5.51 8.62
CA TRP A 25 4.39 -6.49 9.35
C TRP A 25 5.53 -7.10 8.53
N LEU A 26 5.60 -6.91 7.21
CA LEU A 26 6.67 -7.45 6.36
C LEU A 26 7.74 -6.39 6.07
N PHE A 27 8.94 -6.61 6.59
CA PHE A 27 10.07 -5.68 6.48
C PHE A 27 11.16 -6.24 5.57
N LYS A 28 11.59 -5.44 4.59
CA LYS A 28 12.74 -5.74 3.73
C LYS A 28 13.86 -4.75 4.01
N GLY A 29 15.09 -5.26 4.14
CA GLY A 29 16.27 -4.45 4.44
C GLY A 29 16.50 -4.16 5.93
N ILE A 30 15.92 -4.96 6.84
CA ILE A 30 16.20 -4.85 8.27
C ILE A 30 16.98 -6.07 8.79
N SER A 31 17.97 -5.80 9.64
CA SER A 31 18.74 -6.84 10.30
C SER A 31 17.99 -7.44 11.49
N ARG A 32 18.49 -8.58 12.00
CA ARG A 32 18.00 -9.16 13.26
C ARG A 32 18.07 -8.16 14.41
N TYR A 33 19.18 -7.42 14.51
CA TYR A 33 19.38 -6.44 15.57
C TYR A 33 18.34 -5.31 15.47
N LYS A 34 18.11 -4.79 14.26
CA LYS A 34 17.13 -3.71 14.05
C LYS A 34 15.70 -4.17 14.36
N ALA A 35 15.36 -5.41 14.04
CA ALA A 35 14.07 -6.00 14.41
C ALA A 35 13.85 -6.03 15.93
N VAL A 36 14.88 -6.38 16.70
CA VAL A 36 14.82 -6.36 18.18
C VAL A 36 14.62 -4.93 18.67
N GLU A 37 15.40 -3.97 18.17
CA GLU A 37 15.28 -2.55 18.56
C GLU A 37 13.86 -2.02 18.32
N LEU A 38 13.28 -2.29 17.15
CA LEU A 38 11.92 -1.88 16.79
C LEU A 38 10.87 -2.54 17.69
N LEU A 39 10.97 -3.86 17.92
CA LEU A 39 10.01 -4.58 18.77
C LEU A 39 10.10 -4.16 20.24
N MET A 40 11.27 -3.74 20.72
CA MET A 40 11.47 -3.30 22.09
C MET A 40 10.98 -1.87 22.37
N LEU A 41 10.49 -1.15 21.35
CA LEU A 41 9.86 0.15 21.55
C LEU A 41 8.67 0.06 22.52
N PRO A 42 8.46 1.05 23.41
CA PRO A 42 7.45 1.00 24.46
C PRO A 42 6.01 0.91 23.94
N ASN A 43 5.78 1.34 22.69
CA ASN A 43 4.49 1.26 22.00
C ASN A 43 4.07 -0.19 21.67
N ASN A 44 5.00 -1.14 21.66
CA ASN A 44 4.70 -2.53 21.37
C ASN A 44 4.18 -3.29 22.59
N GLN A 45 3.16 -4.11 22.37
CA GLN A 45 2.59 -4.99 23.38
C GLN A 45 3.10 -6.42 23.24
N ASN A 46 2.86 -7.25 24.26
CA ASN A 46 3.20 -8.67 24.20
C ASN A 46 2.50 -9.34 23.01
N GLY A 47 3.24 -10.15 22.24
CA GLY A 47 2.77 -10.71 20.97
C GLY A 47 2.94 -9.78 19.77
N ALA A 48 3.54 -8.60 19.93
CA ALA A 48 3.92 -7.75 18.80
C ALA A 48 4.93 -8.49 17.92
N PHE A 49 4.78 -8.39 16.59
CA PHE A 49 5.60 -9.18 15.68
C PHE A 49 5.97 -8.44 14.40
N LEU A 50 7.02 -8.92 13.76
CA LEU A 50 7.34 -8.57 12.38
C LEU A 50 7.97 -9.77 11.66
N ILE A 51 7.81 -9.81 10.35
CA ILE A 51 8.48 -10.75 9.47
C ILE A 51 9.53 -9.96 8.69
N ARG A 52 10.78 -10.43 8.70
CA ARG A 52 11.87 -9.83 7.93
C ARG A 52 12.43 -10.81 6.92
N GLU A 53 12.93 -10.30 5.80
CA GLU A 53 13.76 -11.09 4.90
C GLU A 53 15.10 -11.44 5.57
N SER A 54 15.60 -12.63 5.29
CA SER A 54 16.89 -13.07 5.80
C SER A 54 18.02 -12.41 5.01
N GLU A 55 18.97 -11.79 5.71
CA GLU A 55 20.15 -11.17 5.09
C GLU A 55 21.07 -12.20 4.43
N THR A 56 21.06 -13.45 4.91
CA THR A 56 22.00 -14.50 4.51
C THR A 56 21.43 -15.50 3.51
N SER A 57 20.11 -15.51 3.29
CA SER A 57 19.46 -16.48 2.41
C SER A 57 18.37 -15.79 1.60
N ARG A 58 18.61 -15.72 0.28
CA ARG A 58 17.59 -15.30 -0.67
C ARG A 58 16.39 -16.25 -0.51
N ASP A 59 15.20 -15.69 -0.41
CA ASP A 59 13.91 -16.40 -0.27
C ASP A 59 13.63 -17.09 1.08
N SER A 60 14.36 -16.74 2.14
CA SER A 60 13.99 -17.14 3.50
C SER A 60 13.54 -15.94 4.32
N TYR A 61 12.54 -16.15 5.17
CA TYR A 61 12.02 -15.14 6.07
C TYR A 61 12.32 -15.52 7.52
N SER A 62 12.24 -14.53 8.41
CA SER A 62 12.34 -14.73 9.85
C SER A 62 11.20 -13.98 10.54
N LEU A 63 10.39 -14.70 11.31
CA LEU A 63 9.38 -14.14 12.19
C LEU A 63 10.03 -13.76 13.52
N SER A 64 9.87 -12.52 13.95
CA SER A 64 10.36 -12.02 15.24
C SER A 64 9.17 -11.60 16.08
N ILE A 65 9.09 -12.09 17.32
CA ILE A 65 7.94 -11.90 18.22
C ILE A 65 8.43 -11.38 19.57
N LEU A 66 7.82 -10.30 20.03
CA LEU A 66 8.01 -9.76 21.38
C LEU A 66 7.22 -10.59 22.39
N ARG A 67 7.92 -11.20 23.33
CA ARG A 67 7.39 -11.81 24.55
C ARG A 67 7.92 -11.05 25.77
N ARG A 68 7.05 -10.29 26.45
CA ARG A 68 7.40 -9.72 27.76
C ARG A 68 7.23 -10.80 28.84
N THR A 69 8.33 -11.22 29.46
CA THR A 69 8.33 -12.05 30.67
C THR A 69 8.81 -11.22 31.86
N SER A 70 8.41 -11.60 33.07
CA SER A 70 8.79 -10.90 34.31
C SER A 70 10.26 -11.07 34.70
N SER A 71 11.01 -11.97 34.05
CA SER A 71 12.26 -12.52 34.57
C SER A 71 13.55 -12.04 33.90
N SER A 72 13.54 -11.28 32.81
CA SER A 72 14.69 -10.47 32.34
C SER A 72 14.41 -9.81 30.99
N HIS A 73 14.98 -8.63 30.75
CA HIS A 73 14.91 -7.92 29.47
C HIS A 73 15.69 -8.59 28.33
N GLN A 74 16.62 -9.50 28.64
CA GLN A 74 17.60 -10.01 27.68
C GLN A 74 17.05 -11.02 26.67
N ASP A 75 15.85 -11.57 26.88
CA ASP A 75 15.29 -12.63 26.03
C ASP A 75 13.84 -12.36 25.62
N CYS A 76 13.50 -11.07 25.53
CA CYS A 76 12.14 -10.63 25.22
C CYS A 76 11.76 -10.83 23.74
N VAL A 77 12.68 -11.02 22.81
CA VAL A 77 12.35 -11.21 21.38
C VAL A 77 12.76 -12.60 20.92
N LYS A 78 11.78 -13.40 20.50
CA LYS A 78 11.99 -14.74 19.93
C LYS A 78 11.97 -14.68 18.41
N HIS A 79 12.87 -15.42 17.78
CA HIS A 79 13.00 -15.47 16.33
C HIS A 79 12.74 -16.89 15.83
N TYR A 80 11.89 -17.01 14.80
CA TYR A 80 11.54 -18.26 14.14
C TYR A 80 11.95 -18.18 12.67
N ARG A 81 12.59 -19.23 12.17
CA ARG A 81 12.93 -19.34 10.76
C ARG A 81 11.69 -19.75 9.98
N ILE A 82 11.35 -18.99 8.95
CA ILE A 82 10.32 -19.35 7.98
C ILE A 82 11.05 -19.88 6.74
N SER A 83 10.77 -21.13 6.40
CA SER A 83 11.31 -21.79 5.21
C SER A 83 10.27 -21.83 4.11
N THR A 84 10.75 -21.77 2.88
CA THR A 84 9.95 -21.86 1.65
C THR A 84 10.15 -23.23 1.02
N LEU A 85 9.05 -23.84 0.59
CA LEU A 85 9.03 -25.08 -0.17
C LEU A 85 9.14 -24.79 -1.67
N PRO A 86 9.57 -25.76 -2.49
CA PRO A 86 9.68 -25.57 -3.95
C PRO A 86 8.36 -25.22 -4.65
N ASN A 87 7.22 -25.58 -4.05
CA ASN A 87 5.87 -25.23 -4.54
C ASN A 87 5.42 -23.81 -4.11
N GLY A 88 6.29 -23.03 -3.46
CA GLY A 88 6.02 -21.67 -2.98
C GLY A 88 5.35 -21.61 -1.61
N TRP A 89 5.03 -22.74 -0.97
CA TRP A 89 4.42 -22.75 0.37
C TRP A 89 5.45 -22.41 1.44
N VAL A 90 5.00 -21.88 2.57
CA VAL A 90 5.84 -21.45 3.69
C VAL A 90 5.53 -22.24 4.96
N TYR A 91 6.53 -22.43 5.81
CA TYR A 91 6.35 -23.09 7.09
C TYR A 91 7.39 -22.67 8.12
N ILE A 92 7.01 -22.79 9.41
CA ILE A 92 7.93 -22.72 10.56
C ILE A 92 8.20 -24.13 11.07
N SER A 93 7.14 -24.91 11.31
CA SER A 93 7.21 -26.34 11.61
C SER A 93 6.86 -27.16 10.36
N PRO A 94 7.61 -28.21 9.99
CA PRO A 94 7.28 -29.05 8.83
C PRO A 94 5.89 -29.70 8.89
N SER A 95 5.31 -29.82 10.08
CA SER A 95 3.96 -30.36 10.29
C SER A 95 2.85 -29.41 9.85
N LEU A 96 3.16 -28.13 9.65
CA LEU A 96 2.17 -27.08 9.41
C LEU A 96 2.67 -26.13 8.32
N THR A 97 2.07 -26.25 7.14
CA THR A 97 2.46 -25.53 5.93
C THR A 97 1.34 -24.61 5.46
N PHE A 98 1.70 -23.49 4.85
CA PHE A 98 0.77 -22.45 4.42
C PHE A 98 1.05 -22.04 2.97
N SER A 99 0.00 -21.67 2.24
CA SER A 99 0.11 -21.20 0.85
C SER A 99 0.75 -19.81 0.73
N SER A 100 0.70 -18.99 1.79
CA SER A 100 1.27 -17.65 1.81
C SER A 100 1.67 -17.23 3.23
N LEU A 101 2.52 -16.19 3.34
CA LEU A 101 2.83 -15.55 4.62
C LEU A 101 1.58 -15.00 5.31
N HIS A 102 0.58 -14.54 4.54
CA HIS A 102 -0.66 -14.00 5.08
C HIS A 102 -1.45 -15.08 5.83
N CYS A 103 -1.66 -16.24 5.20
CA CYS A 103 -2.35 -17.37 5.83
C CYS A 103 -1.60 -17.87 7.08
N MET A 104 -0.27 -17.86 7.06
CA MET A 104 0.54 -18.20 8.22
C MET A 104 0.35 -17.21 9.37
N VAL A 105 0.33 -15.90 9.08
CA VAL A 105 0.11 -14.86 10.09
C VAL A 105 -1.29 -14.95 10.68
N GLU A 106 -2.31 -15.16 9.84
CA GLU A 106 -3.71 -15.34 10.25
C GLU A 106 -3.82 -16.52 11.23
N HIS A 107 -3.32 -17.69 10.85
CA HIS A 107 -3.32 -18.87 11.72
C HIS A 107 -2.62 -18.62 13.07
N TYR A 108 -1.40 -18.07 13.04
CA TYR A 108 -0.66 -17.83 14.28
C TYR A 108 -1.21 -16.67 15.12
N SER A 109 -2.14 -15.88 14.58
CA SER A 109 -2.90 -14.90 15.36
C SER A 109 -4.01 -15.54 16.19
N GLU A 110 -4.57 -16.65 15.71
CA GLU A 110 -5.62 -17.43 16.38
C GLU A 110 -5.03 -18.41 17.39
N THR A 111 -4.00 -19.17 17.00
CA THR A 111 -3.35 -20.21 17.82
C THR A 111 -1.84 -20.03 17.85
N ALA A 112 -1.18 -20.41 18.95
CA ALA A 112 0.28 -20.29 19.03
C ALA A 112 1.00 -21.46 18.35
N ASP A 113 0.44 -22.68 18.42
CA ASP A 113 0.91 -23.90 17.73
C ASP A 113 2.43 -24.08 17.69
N GLY A 114 3.05 -23.99 18.87
CA GLY A 114 4.50 -24.14 19.08
C GLY A 114 5.29 -22.82 19.11
N LEU A 115 4.67 -21.69 18.80
CA LEU A 115 5.26 -20.37 18.98
C LEU A 115 5.24 -19.93 20.44
N CYS A 116 6.00 -18.87 20.70
CA CYS A 116 6.18 -18.33 22.02
C CYS A 116 4.89 -17.73 22.62
N CYS A 117 4.10 -17.13 21.76
CA CYS A 117 2.78 -16.59 22.02
C CYS A 117 2.08 -16.43 20.68
N ARG A 118 0.78 -16.18 20.73
CA ARG A 118 -0.01 -15.79 19.56
C ARG A 118 0.47 -14.45 19.02
N LEU A 119 0.35 -14.28 17.71
CA LEU A 119 0.59 -13.00 17.05
C LEU A 119 -0.54 -12.05 17.39
N ALA A 120 -0.23 -11.00 18.15
CA ALA A 120 -1.22 -10.02 18.58
C ALA A 120 -1.33 -8.90 17.56
N MET A 121 -0.26 -8.12 17.39
CA MET A 121 -0.25 -6.94 16.52
C MET A 121 1.04 -6.81 15.72
N PRO A 122 1.00 -6.22 14.51
CA PRO A 122 2.20 -5.80 13.81
C PRO A 122 3.06 -4.89 14.68
N CYS A 123 4.38 -4.91 14.45
CA CYS A 123 5.32 -3.99 15.08
C CYS A 123 4.90 -2.54 14.81
N PHE A 124 4.87 -1.72 15.86
CA PHE A 124 4.62 -0.30 15.78
C PHE A 124 5.63 0.39 14.84
N ILE A 125 5.12 1.20 13.92
CA ILE A 125 5.93 2.01 13.01
C ILE A 125 5.49 3.46 13.17
N GLN A 126 6.39 4.28 13.68
CA GLN A 126 6.11 5.69 13.92
C GLN A 126 5.69 6.40 12.62
N GLY A 127 4.49 6.97 12.62
CA GLY A 127 3.93 7.71 11.49
C GLY A 127 3.13 6.88 10.48
N LEU A 128 3.04 5.54 10.64
CA LEU A 128 2.18 4.70 9.79
C LEU A 128 0.75 4.59 10.35
N ASP A 129 0.59 4.60 11.67
CA ASP A 129 -0.72 4.43 12.33
C ASP A 129 -1.63 5.65 12.14
N ASN A 130 -1.06 6.85 11.93
CA ASN A 130 -1.80 8.07 11.62
C ASN A 130 -2.37 8.08 10.18
N ALA A 131 -2.06 7.08 9.35
CA ALA A 131 -2.49 7.02 7.96
C ALA A 131 -3.77 6.20 7.73
N GLU A 132 -4.27 5.49 8.76
CA GLU A 132 -5.50 4.68 8.62
C GLU A 132 -6.76 5.55 8.57
N GLU A 133 -6.68 6.82 8.98
CA GLU A 133 -7.80 7.78 8.96
C GLU A 133 -7.89 8.60 7.65
N ALA A 134 -6.94 8.41 6.72
CA ALA A 134 -6.84 9.21 5.48
C ALA A 134 -6.79 8.35 4.21
N ARG A 135 -7.34 7.13 4.21
CA ARG A 135 -7.78 6.54 2.93
C ARG A 135 -9.09 7.25 2.57
N PRO A 136 -9.12 8.21 1.63
CA PRO A 136 -10.41 8.66 1.13
C PRO A 136 -11.10 7.41 0.62
N ILE A 137 -12.28 7.10 1.17
CA ILE A 137 -13.19 6.14 0.56
C ILE A 137 -13.18 6.51 -0.92
N PRO A 138 -12.82 5.60 -1.85
CA PRO A 138 -12.82 5.94 -3.26
C PRO A 138 -14.21 6.48 -3.52
N ILE A 139 -14.30 7.78 -3.75
CA ILE A 139 -15.57 8.44 -3.91
C ILE A 139 -16.08 7.76 -5.16
N THR A 140 -17.08 6.90 -5.02
CA THR A 140 -17.85 6.45 -6.17
C THR A 140 -18.45 7.72 -6.69
N THR A 141 -17.74 8.35 -7.63
CA THR A 141 -18.29 9.39 -8.47
C THR A 141 -19.42 8.66 -9.16
N ARG A 142 -20.65 8.96 -8.72
CA ARG A 142 -21.84 8.50 -9.44
C ARG A 142 -21.57 8.84 -10.90
N ARG A 143 -21.45 7.83 -11.75
CA ARG A 143 -21.41 8.06 -13.19
C ARG A 143 -22.65 8.90 -13.48
N PRO A 144 -22.51 10.15 -13.92
CA PRO A 144 -23.69 10.92 -14.27
C PRO A 144 -24.40 10.11 -15.34
N THR A 145 -25.69 9.85 -15.17
CA THR A 145 -26.51 9.22 -16.22
C THR A 145 -26.66 10.27 -17.32
N ILE A 146 -25.63 10.44 -18.14
CA ILE A 146 -25.60 11.44 -19.20
C ILE A 146 -26.67 11.06 -20.21
N LYS A 147 -27.77 11.83 -20.22
CA LYS A 147 -28.83 11.69 -21.21
C LYS A 147 -28.39 12.34 -22.52
N TRP A 148 -27.62 11.58 -23.31
CA TRP A 148 -27.06 12.04 -24.60
C TRP A 148 -28.10 12.61 -25.59
N LYS A 149 -29.37 12.22 -25.47
CA LYS A 149 -30.47 12.71 -26.32
C LYS A 149 -30.89 14.16 -26.03
N GLU A 150 -30.63 14.67 -24.82
CA GLU A 150 -30.96 16.04 -24.41
C GLU A 150 -29.80 17.01 -24.65
N ILE A 151 -28.60 16.50 -24.96
CA ILE A 151 -27.41 17.31 -25.20
C ILE A 151 -27.45 17.85 -26.63
N SER A 152 -27.83 19.12 -26.75
CA SER A 152 -27.79 19.85 -28.02
C SER A 152 -26.35 20.24 -28.40
N ARG A 153 -26.02 20.14 -29.70
CA ARG A 153 -24.71 20.55 -30.28
C ARG A 153 -24.25 21.94 -29.83
N SER A 154 -25.19 22.86 -29.58
CA SER A 154 -24.95 24.22 -29.12
C SER A 154 -24.33 24.32 -27.72
N VAL A 155 -24.49 23.31 -26.85
CA VAL A 155 -23.90 23.28 -25.50
C VAL A 155 -22.40 22.93 -25.54
N ILE A 156 -22.00 22.12 -26.52
CA ILE A 156 -20.62 21.65 -26.70
C ILE A 156 -19.78 22.73 -27.41
N LEU A 157 -20.36 23.39 -28.41
CA LEU A 157 -19.66 24.33 -29.31
C LEU A 157 -19.70 25.81 -28.87
N LYS A 158 -20.45 26.19 -27.82
CA LYS A 158 -20.52 27.60 -27.39
C LYS A 158 -19.23 28.08 -26.72
N ARG A 159 -18.41 28.84 -27.45
CA ARG A 159 -17.11 29.38 -27.03
C ARG A 159 -17.11 30.38 -25.85
N LYS A 160 -18.26 30.72 -25.26
CA LYS A 160 -18.32 31.73 -24.19
C LYS A 160 -19.41 31.42 -23.18
N ARG A 161 -19.07 31.45 -21.89
CA ARG A 161 -20.05 31.44 -20.79
C ARG A 161 -20.17 32.83 -20.17
N THR A 162 -21.40 33.29 -20.04
CA THR A 162 -21.83 34.14 -18.93
C THR A 162 -21.95 33.27 -17.67
N VAL A 163 -21.75 33.88 -16.51
CA VAL A 163 -21.43 33.24 -15.21
C VAL A 163 -22.49 32.26 -14.67
N SER A 164 -23.69 32.14 -15.26
CA SER A 164 -24.83 31.45 -14.63
C SER A 164 -25.28 30.11 -15.23
N ASP A 165 -24.56 29.48 -16.15
CA ASP A 165 -24.99 28.17 -16.69
C ASP A 165 -24.28 27.02 -15.97
N HIS A 166 -25.01 26.07 -15.39
CA HIS A 166 -24.47 24.79 -14.94
C HIS A 166 -24.16 23.93 -16.18
N SER A 167 -22.87 23.67 -16.48
CA SER A 167 -22.50 22.81 -17.63
C SER A 167 -22.75 21.38 -17.24
N LEU A 168 -23.43 20.64 -18.11
CA LEU A 168 -23.60 19.19 -17.94
C LEU A 168 -22.33 18.40 -18.28
N VAL A 169 -21.31 19.08 -18.84
CA VAL A 169 -20.07 18.48 -19.33
C VAL A 169 -18.88 19.18 -18.67
N SER A 170 -17.92 18.41 -18.15
CA SER A 170 -16.70 18.94 -17.56
C SER A 170 -15.78 19.57 -18.62
N GLU A 171 -14.96 20.54 -18.21
CA GLU A 171 -14.05 21.24 -19.12
C GLU A 171 -13.10 20.28 -19.84
N GLY A 172 -12.54 19.30 -19.12
CA GLY A 172 -11.64 18.31 -19.72
C GLY A 172 -12.31 17.41 -20.77
N LEU A 173 -13.59 17.03 -20.56
CA LEU A 173 -14.34 16.25 -21.55
C LEU A 173 -14.68 17.10 -22.78
N ARG A 174 -14.97 18.38 -22.57
CA ARG A 174 -15.24 19.34 -23.64
C ARG A 174 -14.03 19.56 -24.54
N GLU A 175 -12.87 19.82 -23.95
CA GLU A 175 -11.62 20.03 -24.70
C GLU A 175 -11.23 18.77 -25.49
N ALA A 176 -11.42 17.58 -24.91
CA ALA A 176 -11.19 16.32 -25.61
C ALA A 176 -12.12 16.15 -26.83
N ILE A 177 -13.42 16.47 -26.69
CA ILE A 177 -14.38 16.42 -27.81
C ILE A 177 -14.01 17.44 -28.88
N TYR A 178 -13.62 18.66 -28.49
CA TYR A 178 -13.23 19.71 -29.44
C TYR A 178 -11.99 19.32 -30.23
N SER A 179 -10.96 18.81 -29.55
CA SER A 179 -9.75 18.28 -30.20
C SER A 179 -10.08 17.17 -31.18
N TYR A 180 -10.96 16.23 -30.82
CA TYR A 180 -11.38 15.14 -31.71
C TYR A 180 -12.11 15.65 -32.95
N LEU A 181 -13.05 16.59 -32.79
CA LEU A 181 -13.78 17.19 -33.91
C LEU A 181 -12.82 17.98 -34.81
N GLN A 182 -11.90 18.75 -34.26
CA GLN A 182 -10.92 19.49 -35.05
C GLN A 182 -9.96 18.58 -35.83
N MET A 183 -9.66 17.40 -35.28
CA MET A 183 -8.85 16.39 -35.96
C MET A 183 -9.64 15.61 -37.03
N THR A 184 -10.96 15.56 -36.94
CA THR A 184 -11.81 14.78 -37.87
C THR A 184 -12.58 15.65 -38.89
N GLU A 185 -12.76 16.94 -38.65
CA GLU A 185 -13.39 17.92 -39.56
C GLU A 185 -12.40 18.57 -40.54
N ALA A 186 -11.11 18.20 -40.50
CA ALA A 186 -10.12 18.62 -41.50
C ALA A 186 -10.21 17.86 -42.84
N GLY A 187 -11.23 17.02 -43.04
CA GLY A 187 -11.39 16.15 -44.21
C GLY A 187 -12.43 16.59 -45.26
N GLU A 188 -13.23 17.63 -45.02
CA GLU A 188 -14.28 18.04 -45.95
C GLU A 188 -14.20 19.55 -46.22
N ASN A 189 -13.20 19.99 -46.99
CA ASN A 189 -13.24 21.21 -47.83
C ASN A 189 -11.95 21.41 -48.66
N SER A 190 -11.77 20.56 -49.68
CA SER A 190 -11.04 20.81 -50.96
C SER A 190 -11.09 19.48 -51.72
N CYS A 191 -11.55 19.31 -52.95
CA CYS A 191 -11.72 20.19 -54.10
C CYS A 191 -12.70 19.44 -55.03
N TRP A 192 -13.82 20.07 -55.40
CA TRP A 192 -14.45 19.80 -56.69
C TRP A 192 -14.17 21.04 -57.57
N ASP A 193 -13.93 20.79 -58.85
CA ASP A 193 -13.66 21.72 -59.97
C ASP A 193 -12.23 22.25 -60.12
N THR A 194 -11.37 21.57 -60.90
CA THR A 194 -11.30 21.66 -62.38
C THR A 194 -10.42 20.53 -62.93
#